data_AF-A0A1X0P7X8-F1
#
_entry.id   AF-A0A1X0P7X8-F1
#
_cell.length_a   1.000
_cell.length_b   1.000
_cell.length_c   1.000
_cell.angle_alpha   90.00
_cell.angle_beta   90.00
_cell.angle_gamma   90.00
#
_symmetry.space_group_name_H-M   'P 1'
#
loop_
_entity.id
_entity.type
_entity.pdbx_description
1 polymer ?
#
loop_
_entity_poly.entity_id
_entity_poly.type
_entity_poly.pdbx_seq_one_letter_code
_entity_poly.pdbx_strand_id
1 'polypeptide(L)'
;MACPRVQYRRRMHYATRGNRMKLVRTPGNRLVMQKREKRSQGPHTPWVLGHKRLAGTKALHHTEARLASHHKKSTSRPYGGVLSHDQVRDRVVRAFLVEEQRIVKRALRAHAKSQTEKKRRDAKRKRKQEKMAAITKKIGTKIGTKVAGAKKTTAKKSAGKAPVGATLKKK
;
A
#
# COMPACT_ATOMS: atom_id res chain seq x y z
N MET A 1 11.40 40.49 60.67
CA MET A 1 11.15 40.37 59.21
C MET A 1 9.78 40.97 58.91
N ALA A 2 9.69 42.20 58.40
CA ALA A 2 8.41 42.79 58.04
C ALA A 2 7.88 42.13 56.76
N CYS A 3 6.72 41.48 56.82
CA CYS A 3 6.03 40.92 55.66
C CYS A 3 5.07 41.98 55.08
N PRO A 4 5.42 42.65 53.97
CA PRO A 4 4.56 43.67 53.39
C PRO A 4 3.27 43.04 52.83
N ARG A 5 2.12 43.55 53.26
CA ARG A 5 0.81 43.16 52.71
C ARG A 5 0.67 43.71 51.29
N VAL A 6 0.01 42.92 50.43
CA VAL A 6 -0.24 43.27 49.03
C VAL A 6 -1.71 43.10 48.71
N GLN A 7 -2.19 43.87 47.73
CA GLN A 7 -3.58 43.85 47.31
C GLN A 7 -3.70 43.51 45.82
N TYR A 8 -4.79 42.86 45.45
CA TYR A 8 -5.19 42.69 44.05
C TYR A 8 -5.51 44.05 43.45
N ARG A 9 -5.01 44.30 42.23
CA ARG A 9 -5.20 45.59 41.52
C ARG A 9 -6.38 45.62 40.56
N ARG A 10 -6.97 44.46 40.27
CA ARG A 10 -8.15 44.31 39.38
C ARG A 10 -9.35 43.94 40.23
N ARG A 11 -10.55 44.27 39.75
CA ARG A 11 -11.84 43.98 40.43
C ARG A 11 -12.10 42.48 40.71
N MET A 12 -11.40 41.57 40.04
CA MET A 12 -11.45 40.13 40.35
C MET A 12 -10.42 39.77 41.41
N HIS A 13 -10.89 39.55 42.65
CA HIS A 13 -10.04 39.30 43.83
C HIS A 13 -9.79 37.81 44.13
N TYR A 14 -10.31 36.89 43.31
CA TYR A 14 -10.17 35.45 43.54
C TYR A 14 -8.94 34.84 42.86
N ALA A 15 -8.34 33.84 43.51
CA ALA A 15 -7.20 33.08 43.01
C ALA A 15 -7.62 31.97 42.02
N THR A 16 -7.85 32.35 40.77
CA THR A 16 -8.23 31.40 39.70
C THR A 16 -7.08 31.11 38.74
N ARG A 17 -7.21 30.05 37.91
CA ARG A 17 -6.20 29.71 36.87
C ARG A 17 -5.89 30.87 35.92
N GLY A 18 -6.87 31.74 35.63
CA GLY A 18 -6.73 32.90 34.76
C GLY A 18 -6.30 34.20 35.46
N ASN A 19 -6.27 34.21 36.79
CA ASN A 19 -5.97 35.39 37.61
C ASN A 19 -4.75 35.16 38.52
N ARG A 20 -3.77 34.38 38.05
CA ARG A 20 -2.51 34.17 38.76
C ARG A 20 -1.72 35.49 38.81
N MET A 21 -1.15 35.80 39.96
CA MET A 21 -0.38 37.04 40.18
C MET A 21 1.12 36.73 40.35
N LYS A 22 1.97 37.70 40.01
CA LYS A 22 3.41 37.74 40.30
C LYS A 22 3.66 38.91 41.24
N LEU A 23 4.39 38.68 42.32
CA LEU A 23 4.93 39.77 43.13
C LEU A 23 6.15 40.35 42.42
N VAL A 24 6.14 41.67 42.25
CA VAL A 24 7.23 42.42 41.63
C VAL A 24 7.62 43.53 42.61
N ARG A 25 8.93 43.64 42.88
CA ARG A 25 9.50 44.79 43.59
C ARG A 25 9.59 45.94 42.60
N THR A 26 8.89 47.04 42.88
CA THR A 26 8.92 48.23 42.03
C THR A 26 10.19 49.05 42.28
N PRO A 27 10.57 49.95 41.35
CA PRO A 27 11.69 50.88 41.56
C PRO A 27 11.57 51.72 42.83
N GLY A 28 10.35 52.11 43.22
CA GLY A 28 10.06 52.77 44.51
C GLY A 28 10.11 51.84 45.73
N ASN A 29 10.78 50.69 45.61
CA ASN A 29 11.02 49.70 46.67
C ASN A 29 9.76 49.15 47.37
N ARG A 30 8.63 49.01 46.65
CA ARG A 30 7.37 48.43 47.18
C ARG A 30 7.03 47.11 46.48
N LEU A 31 6.41 46.17 47.20
CA LEU A 31 5.89 44.94 46.57
C LEU A 31 4.51 45.18 45.98
N VAL A 32 4.33 44.81 44.72
CA VAL A 32 3.07 44.97 43.99
C VAL A 32 2.70 43.68 43.27
N MET A 33 1.40 43.34 43.25
CA MET A 33 0.88 42.24 42.43
C MET A 33 0.69 42.67 40.97
N GLN A 34 1.30 41.94 40.04
CA GLN A 34 1.06 42.05 38.61
C GLN A 34 0.45 40.75 38.05
N LYS A 35 -0.47 40.85 37.10
CA LYS A 35 -1.13 39.67 36.52
C LYS A 35 -0.16 38.88 35.64
N ARG A 36 -0.12 37.56 35.83
CA ARG A 36 0.58 36.64 34.92
C ARG A 36 -0.36 36.23 33.79
N GLU A 37 0.20 36.10 32.59
CA GLU A 37 -0.52 35.56 31.45
C GLU A 37 -0.70 34.04 31.54
N LYS A 38 -1.72 33.52 30.84
CA LYS A 38 -1.94 32.08 30.75
C LYS A 38 -0.92 31.49 29.80
N ARG A 39 -0.17 30.49 30.26
CA ARG A 39 0.78 29.75 29.42
C ARG A 39 0.03 28.73 28.56
N SER A 40 0.47 28.60 27.31
CA SER A 40 0.07 27.51 26.42
C SER A 40 1.05 26.34 26.56
N GLN A 41 0.57 25.12 26.35
CA GLN A 41 1.45 23.96 26.19
C GLN A 41 2.16 24.00 24.81
N GLY A 42 1.59 24.73 23.84
CA GLY A 42 2.13 24.90 22.50
C GLY A 42 1.66 23.82 21.51
N PRO A 43 2.21 23.81 20.28
CA PRO A 43 1.83 22.86 19.24
C PRO A 43 2.28 21.42 19.57
N HIS A 44 1.34 20.47 19.48
CA HIS A 44 1.57 19.05 19.70
C HIS A 44 1.21 18.25 18.45
N THR A 45 1.74 17.03 18.36
CA THR A 45 1.27 16.06 17.38
C THR A 45 -0.19 15.69 17.64
N PRO A 46 -0.89 15.12 16.63
CA PRO A 46 -2.24 14.59 16.82
C PRO A 46 -2.31 13.61 17.99
N TRP A 47 -3.45 13.61 18.69
CA TRP A 47 -3.68 12.77 19.87
C TRP A 47 -3.49 11.28 19.57
N VAL A 48 -4.03 10.81 18.44
CA VAL A 48 -3.94 9.41 17.97
C VAL A 48 -2.49 8.95 17.78
N LEU A 49 -1.55 9.87 17.58
CA LEU A 49 -0.13 9.59 17.38
C LEU A 49 0.71 9.88 18.63
N GLY A 50 0.08 10.02 19.80
CA GLY A 50 0.75 10.13 21.11
C GLY A 50 0.89 11.55 21.67
N HIS A 51 0.24 12.56 21.07
CA HIS A 51 0.17 13.94 21.58
C HIS A 51 1.50 14.52 22.11
N LYS A 52 2.61 14.29 21.42
CA LYS A 52 3.93 14.75 21.83
C LYS A 52 4.16 16.20 21.41
N ARG A 53 4.93 16.95 22.20
CA ARG A 53 5.27 18.33 21.88
C ARG A 53 6.17 18.40 20.64
N LEU A 54 5.84 19.26 19.68
CA LEU A 54 6.63 19.42 18.46
C LEU A 54 7.92 20.21 18.71
N ALA A 55 9.07 19.61 18.36
CA ALA A 55 10.35 20.29 18.38
C ALA A 55 10.40 21.46 17.38
N GLY A 56 11.16 22.51 17.72
CA GLY A 56 11.36 23.68 16.86
C GLY A 56 10.17 24.65 16.77
N THR A 57 9.06 24.38 17.44
CA THR A 57 7.89 25.27 17.48
C THR A 57 7.74 25.90 18.87
N LYS A 58 7.43 27.21 18.95
CA LYS A 58 7.30 27.91 20.23
C LYS A 58 5.95 27.67 20.90
N ALA A 59 5.94 27.62 22.24
CA ALA A 59 4.73 27.47 23.04
C ALA A 59 4.06 28.83 23.28
N LEU A 60 3.46 29.38 22.22
CA LEU A 60 2.83 30.70 22.24
C LEU A 60 1.37 30.63 22.71
N HIS A 61 0.92 31.67 23.41
CA HIS A 61 -0.50 31.86 23.72
C HIS A 61 -1.28 32.31 22.46
N HIS A 62 -2.62 32.20 22.45
CA HIS A 62 -3.42 32.47 21.24
C HIS A 62 -3.23 33.90 20.68
N THR A 63 -3.14 34.89 21.55
CA THR A 63 -2.85 36.29 21.18
C THR A 63 -1.47 36.46 20.57
N GLU A 64 -0.44 35.86 21.19
CA GLU A 64 0.94 35.91 20.72
C GLU A 64 1.14 35.13 19.42
N ALA A 65 0.49 33.98 19.27
CA ALA A 65 0.57 33.13 18.10
C ALA A 65 0.01 33.82 16.85
N ARG A 66 -1.03 34.66 17.02
CA ARG A 66 -1.58 35.50 15.95
C ARG A 66 -0.56 36.51 15.43
N LEU A 67 0.19 37.14 16.33
CA LEU A 67 1.19 38.16 15.99
C LEU A 67 2.55 37.57 15.56
N ALA A 68 2.83 36.31 15.92
CA ALA A 68 4.10 35.69 15.62
C ALA A 68 4.26 35.32 14.14
N SER A 69 5.50 35.45 13.65
CA SER A 69 5.89 34.99 12.32
C SER A 69 5.72 33.48 12.15
N HIS A 70 5.58 33.03 10.91
CA HIS A 70 5.32 31.63 10.57
C HIS A 70 6.42 30.68 11.07
N HIS A 71 7.70 31.03 10.90
CA HIS A 71 8.84 30.20 11.33
C HIS A 71 8.90 29.92 12.85
N LYS A 72 8.22 30.72 13.68
CA LYS A 72 8.13 30.45 15.12
C LYS A 72 7.09 29.37 15.45
N LYS A 73 6.18 29.08 14.52
CA LYS A 73 5.01 28.21 14.67
C LYS A 73 5.15 26.87 13.92
N SER A 74 5.99 26.83 12.88
CA SER A 74 6.15 25.66 12.00
C SER A 74 7.61 25.44 11.61
N THR A 75 7.86 24.31 10.95
CA THR A 75 9.17 23.94 10.37
C THR A 75 9.02 23.88 8.84
N SER A 76 10.12 24.01 8.09
CA SER A 76 10.13 24.05 6.62
C SER A 76 9.73 22.76 5.90
N ARG A 77 9.78 21.61 6.58
CA ARG A 77 9.42 20.31 5.99
C ARG A 77 7.91 20.13 5.77
N PRO A 78 7.48 19.20 4.90
CA PRO A 78 6.07 18.81 4.79
C PRO A 78 5.47 18.41 6.14
N TYR A 79 4.23 18.84 6.38
CA TYR A 79 3.53 18.67 7.66
C TYR A 79 4.24 19.27 8.89
N GLY A 80 5.16 20.23 8.67
CA GLY A 80 5.83 20.99 9.73
C GLY A 80 4.82 21.76 10.58
N GLY A 81 4.93 21.64 11.90
CA GLY A 81 3.96 22.23 12.84
C GLY A 81 2.74 21.34 13.16
N VAL A 82 2.63 20.17 12.52
CA VAL A 82 1.60 19.16 12.83
C VAL A 82 2.23 17.82 13.20
N LEU A 83 3.20 17.35 12.43
CA LEU A 83 3.82 16.03 12.62
C LEU A 83 5.30 16.15 13.02
N SER A 84 5.75 15.16 13.80
CA SER A 84 7.17 14.95 14.08
C SER A 84 7.91 14.42 12.84
N HIS A 85 9.24 14.44 12.87
CA HIS A 85 10.06 13.97 11.75
C HIS A 85 9.89 12.46 11.52
N ASP A 86 9.83 11.67 12.60
CA ASP A 86 9.58 10.23 12.55
C ASP A 86 8.25 9.91 11.86
N GLN A 87 7.17 10.58 12.26
CA GLN A 87 5.84 10.40 11.66
C GLN A 87 5.79 10.79 10.18
N VAL A 88 6.55 11.81 9.78
CA VAL A 88 6.66 12.19 8.36
C VAL A 88 7.42 11.12 7.58
N ARG A 89 8.54 10.64 8.11
CA ARG A 89 9.34 9.56 7.50
C ARG A 89 8.50 8.30 7.31
N ASP A 90 7.80 7.86 8.36
CA ASP A 90 6.96 6.66 8.31
C ASP A 90 5.86 6.78 7.25
N ARG A 91 5.25 7.96 7.12
CA ARG A 91 4.23 8.22 6.09
C ARG A 91 4.82 8.14 4.69
N VAL A 92 5.98 8.73 4.45
CA VAL A 92 6.64 8.71 3.14
C VAL A 92 7.04 7.28 2.77
N VAL A 93 7.69 6.55 3.69
CA VAL A 93 8.13 5.17 3.47
C VAL A 93 6.93 4.24 3.27
N ARG A 94 5.89 4.34 4.11
CA ARG A 94 4.68 3.52 3.97
C ARG A 94 3.97 3.81 2.66
N ALA A 95 3.83 5.08 2.25
CA ALA A 95 3.19 5.43 1.00
C ALA A 95 3.92 4.80 -0.20
N PHE A 96 5.25 4.91 -0.22
CA PHE A 96 6.09 4.31 -1.26
C PHE A 96 5.92 2.78 -1.31
N LEU A 97 6.17 2.09 -0.20
CA LEU A 97 6.15 0.62 -0.16
C LEU A 97 4.77 0.03 -0.48
N VAL A 98 3.69 0.65 0.02
CA VAL A 98 2.33 0.20 -0.25
C VAL A 98 1.99 0.38 -1.73
N GLU A 99 2.46 1.46 -2.36
CA GLU A 99 2.21 1.69 -3.78
C GLU A 99 3.01 0.72 -4.65
N GLU A 100 4.29 0.46 -4.32
CA GLU A 100 5.09 -0.57 -5.00
C GLU A 100 4.43 -1.95 -4.91
N GLN A 101 3.96 -2.35 -3.72
CA GLN A 101 3.21 -3.60 -3.55
C GLN A 101 1.93 -3.65 -4.39
N ARG A 102 1.20 -2.54 -4.52
CA ARG A 102 0.00 -2.45 -5.37
C ARG A 102 0.33 -2.63 -6.83
N ILE A 103 1.42 -2.00 -7.31
CA ILE A 103 1.89 -2.12 -8.70
C ILE A 103 2.31 -3.57 -8.98
N VAL A 104 3.12 -4.17 -8.12
CA VAL A 104 3.55 -5.58 -8.25
C VAL A 104 2.34 -6.51 -8.28
N LYS A 105 1.37 -6.32 -7.38
CA LYS A 105 0.14 -7.12 -7.35
C LYS A 105 -0.68 -6.98 -8.63
N ARG A 106 -0.75 -5.78 -9.23
CA ARG A 106 -1.41 -5.55 -10.52
C ARG A 106 -0.66 -6.23 -11.67
N ALA A 107 0.67 -6.13 -11.70
CA ALA A 107 1.50 -6.74 -12.72
C ALA A 107 1.41 -8.28 -12.71
N LEU A 108 1.47 -8.91 -11.53
CA LEU A 108 1.32 -10.35 -11.39
C LEU A 108 -0.07 -10.82 -11.86
N ARG A 109 -1.13 -10.10 -11.51
CA ARG A 109 -2.49 -10.38 -12.00
C ARG A 109 -2.60 -10.26 -13.51
N ALA A 110 -2.00 -9.23 -14.11
CA ALA A 110 -1.98 -9.04 -15.56
C ALA A 110 -1.18 -10.14 -16.27
N HIS A 111 -0.03 -10.54 -15.72
CA HIS A 111 0.78 -11.63 -16.25
C HIS A 111 0.04 -12.97 -16.18
N ALA A 112 -0.60 -13.30 -15.05
CA ALA A 112 -1.40 -14.53 -14.92
C ALA A 112 -2.56 -14.57 -15.93
N LYS A 113 -3.23 -13.43 -16.16
CA LYS A 113 -4.29 -13.31 -17.17
C LYS A 113 -3.76 -13.56 -18.58
N SER A 114 -2.66 -12.90 -18.97
CA SER A 114 -2.09 -13.07 -20.31
C SER A 114 -1.58 -14.50 -20.56
N GLN A 115 -0.99 -15.15 -19.55
CA GLN A 115 -0.56 -16.55 -19.65
C GLN A 115 -1.75 -17.51 -19.84
N THR A 116 -2.85 -17.26 -19.13
CA THR A 116 -4.09 -18.05 -19.28
C THR A 116 -4.68 -17.89 -20.69
N GLU A 117 -4.70 -16.66 -21.22
CA GLU A 117 -5.18 -16.38 -22.59
C GLU A 117 -4.29 -17.04 -23.66
N LYS A 118 -2.96 -16.99 -23.49
CA LYS A 118 -2.00 -17.71 -24.36
C LYS A 118 -2.26 -19.22 -24.36
N LYS A 119 -2.30 -19.85 -23.17
CA LYS A 119 -2.62 -21.28 -23.04
C LYS A 119 -3.93 -21.66 -23.72
N ARG A 120 -4.98 -20.84 -23.56
CA ARG A 120 -6.29 -21.06 -24.23
C ARG A 120 -6.18 -20.97 -25.76
N ARG A 121 -5.42 -19.99 -26.28
CA ARG A 121 -5.19 -19.81 -27.73
C ARG A 121 -4.41 -20.99 -28.31
N ASP A 122 -3.37 -21.43 -27.63
CA ASP A 122 -2.51 -22.54 -28.06
C ASP A 122 -3.28 -23.86 -28.02
N ALA A 123 -4.08 -24.11 -26.97
CA ALA A 123 -4.98 -25.26 -26.90
C ALA A 123 -6.00 -25.28 -28.06
N LYS A 124 -6.58 -24.12 -28.42
CA LYS A 124 -7.53 -24.03 -29.55
C LYS A 124 -6.84 -24.30 -30.90
N ARG A 125 -5.61 -23.80 -31.09
CA ARG A 125 -4.79 -24.07 -32.29
C ARG A 125 -4.43 -25.55 -32.40
N LYS A 126 -3.93 -26.15 -31.31
CA LYS A 126 -3.60 -27.57 -31.22
C LYS A 126 -4.81 -28.45 -31.55
N ARG A 127 -5.97 -28.20 -30.93
CA ARG A 127 -7.21 -28.92 -31.22
C ARG A 127 -7.66 -28.79 -32.68
N LYS A 128 -7.43 -27.64 -33.33
CA LYS A 128 -7.75 -27.45 -34.76
C LYS A 128 -6.81 -28.27 -35.65
N GLN A 129 -5.51 -28.25 -35.39
CA GLN A 129 -4.52 -29.05 -36.13
C GLN A 129 -4.78 -30.55 -35.97
N GLU A 130 -5.01 -31.02 -34.75
CA GLU A 130 -5.33 -32.43 -34.46
C GLU A 130 -6.61 -32.87 -35.19
N LYS A 131 -7.67 -32.04 -35.16
CA LYS A 131 -8.91 -32.32 -35.90
C LYS A 131 -8.68 -32.37 -37.41
N MET A 132 -7.94 -31.41 -37.97
CA MET A 132 -7.62 -31.40 -39.41
C MET A 132 -6.84 -32.65 -39.78
N ALA A 133 -5.74 -32.96 -39.07
CA ALA A 133 -4.94 -34.16 -39.31
C ALA A 133 -5.76 -35.46 -39.20
N ALA A 134 -6.66 -35.56 -38.22
CA ALA A 134 -7.56 -36.70 -38.08
C ALA A 134 -8.55 -36.82 -39.24
N ILE A 135 -9.08 -35.69 -39.75
CA ILE A 135 -9.97 -35.66 -40.91
C ILE A 135 -9.22 -36.06 -42.18
N THR A 136 -8.02 -35.51 -42.44
CA THR A 136 -7.21 -35.88 -43.61
C THR A 136 -6.87 -37.36 -43.61
N LYS A 137 -6.52 -37.92 -42.45
CA LYS A 137 -6.23 -39.35 -42.28
C LYS A 137 -7.47 -40.22 -42.58
N LYS A 138 -8.67 -39.81 -42.14
CA LYS A 138 -9.94 -40.50 -42.43
C LYS A 138 -10.35 -40.42 -43.90
N ILE A 139 -10.11 -39.28 -44.56
CA ILE A 139 -10.43 -39.10 -45.99
C ILE A 139 -9.46 -39.93 -46.84
N GLY A 140 -8.16 -39.90 -46.55
CA GLY A 140 -7.15 -40.68 -47.26
C GLY A 140 -7.42 -42.19 -47.21
N THR A 141 -7.83 -42.73 -46.05
CA THR A 141 -8.20 -44.15 -45.94
C THR A 141 -9.48 -44.50 -46.70
N LYS A 142 -10.48 -43.61 -46.76
CA LYS A 142 -11.70 -43.78 -47.58
C LYS A 142 -11.43 -43.71 -49.09
N ILE A 143 -10.52 -42.85 -49.53
CA ILE A 143 -10.16 -42.72 -50.95
C ILE A 143 -9.32 -43.93 -51.39
N GLY A 144 -8.36 -44.38 -50.58
CA GLY A 144 -7.55 -45.57 -50.88
C GLY A 144 -8.39 -46.85 -51.01
N THR A 145 -9.44 -47.02 -50.20
CA THR A 145 -10.37 -48.16 -50.32
C THR A 145 -11.30 -48.03 -51.52
N LYS A 146 -11.70 -46.81 -51.93
CA LYS A 146 -12.52 -46.59 -53.14
C LYS A 146 -11.73 -46.80 -54.43
N VAL A 147 -10.45 -46.43 -54.47
CA VAL A 147 -9.54 -46.68 -55.60
C VAL A 147 -9.17 -48.17 -55.70
N ALA A 148 -8.97 -48.86 -54.58
CA ALA A 148 -8.82 -50.32 -54.55
C ALA A 148 -10.12 -51.06 -54.94
N GLY A 149 -11.28 -50.49 -54.64
CA GLY A 149 -12.60 -51.01 -55.07
C GLY A 149 -12.87 -50.84 -56.57
N ALA A 150 -12.31 -49.81 -57.22
CA ALA A 150 -12.43 -49.58 -58.66
C ALA A 150 -11.46 -50.43 -59.51
N LYS A 151 -10.36 -50.92 -58.92
CA LYS A 151 -9.39 -51.83 -59.57
C LYS A 151 -9.71 -53.32 -59.34
N LYS A 152 -10.99 -53.67 -59.23
CA LYS A 152 -11.44 -55.07 -59.13
C LYS A 152 -11.69 -55.71 -60.50
N THR A 153 -10.76 -55.52 -61.43
CA THR A 153 -10.49 -56.48 -62.51
C THR A 153 -8.97 -56.67 -62.53
N THR A 154 -8.54 -57.93 -62.46
CA THR A 154 -7.13 -58.39 -62.47
C THR A 154 -6.31 -58.17 -61.19
N ALA A 155 -6.44 -59.10 -60.23
CA ALA A 155 -5.31 -59.76 -59.54
C ALA A 155 -5.84 -60.68 -58.44
N LYS A 156 -6.22 -61.90 -58.82
CA LYS A 156 -6.39 -63.02 -57.89
C LYS A 156 -5.03 -63.71 -57.77
N LYS A 157 -4.32 -63.52 -56.65
CA LYS A 157 -3.37 -64.50 -56.05
C LYS A 157 -2.57 -63.87 -54.89
N SER A 158 -2.87 -64.33 -53.67
CA SER A 158 -1.90 -64.73 -52.61
C SER A 158 -2.60 -64.76 -51.24
N ALA A 159 -3.44 -65.78 -51.04
CA ALA A 159 -3.78 -66.21 -49.68
C ALA A 159 -2.61 -67.05 -49.17
N GLY A 160 -1.75 -66.45 -48.35
CA GLY A 160 -0.70 -67.19 -47.64
C GLY A 160 -1.33 -68.17 -46.66
N LYS A 161 -1.24 -69.47 -46.97
CA LYS A 161 -1.50 -70.56 -46.03
C LYS A 161 -0.46 -70.48 -44.89
N ALA A 162 -0.92 -70.25 -43.67
CA ALA A 162 -0.13 -70.53 -42.48
C ALA A 162 0.03 -72.06 -42.34
N PRO A 163 1.24 -72.60 -42.14
CA PRO A 163 1.42 -74.03 -41.88
C PRO A 163 1.04 -74.37 -40.44
N VAL A 164 0.31 -75.47 -40.29
CA VAL A 164 -0.15 -76.06 -39.04
C VAL A 164 0.98 -76.93 -38.46
N GLY A 165 1.45 -76.56 -37.25
CA GLY A 165 1.97 -77.46 -36.21
C GLY A 165 3.32 -78.16 -36.41
N ALA A 166 4.34 -77.72 -35.65
CA ALA A 166 5.39 -78.60 -35.12
C ALA A 166 5.90 -78.06 -33.76
N THR A 167 5.28 -78.59 -32.70
CA THR A 167 5.73 -78.85 -31.32
C THR A 167 7.02 -78.22 -30.72
N LEU A 168 6.80 -77.50 -29.61
CA LEU A 168 7.39 -77.65 -28.25
C LEU A 168 8.91 -77.80 -28.06
N LYS A 169 9.53 -76.84 -27.34
CA LYS A 169 10.24 -77.12 -26.07
C LYS A 169 10.49 -75.86 -25.22
N LYS A 170 10.25 -76.03 -23.91
CA LYS A 170 10.44 -75.08 -22.79
C LYS A 170 11.89 -74.60 -22.61
N LYS A 171 12.07 -73.34 -22.24
CA LYS A 171 12.45 -72.90 -20.88
C LYS A 171 11.83 -71.54 -20.60
#